data_AF-A0A0W1R7E3-F1
#
_entry.id   AF-A0A0W1R7E3-F1
#
_cell.length_a   1.000
_cell.length_b   1.000
_cell.length_c   1.000
_cell.angle_alpha   90.00
_cell.angle_beta   90.00
_cell.angle_gamma   90.00
#
_symmetry.space_group_name_H-M   'P 1'
#
loop_
_entity.id
_entity.type
_entity.pdbx_description
1 polymer ?
#
loop_
_entity_poly.entity_id
_entity_poly.type
_entity_poly.pdbx_seq_one_letter_code
_entity_poly.pdbx_strand_id
1 'polypeptide(L)'
;MCGADDELRVHHLDGRRENTEAENLVWMCRDCDQNVNTESEESTTWNNHAVVLPDEISAKIDREFIRLVCVCRRDLGWRPDKTRHYYPLVAVDGVFAVGRMTAEAFEERLVELGLR
;
A
#
# COMPACT_ATOMS: atom_id res chain seq x y z
N MET A 1 -9.74 13.62 13.92
CA MET A 1 -11.15 14.00 14.12
C MET A 1 -11.38 15.35 13.46
N CYS A 2 -12.43 15.49 12.63
CA CYS A 2 -12.71 16.73 11.89
C CYS A 2 -13.26 17.88 12.77
N GLY A 3 -13.49 17.65 14.06
CA GLY A 3 -13.90 18.67 15.02
C GLY A 3 -15.40 19.00 14.99
N ALA A 4 -16.23 18.16 14.37
CA ALA A 4 -17.69 18.30 14.40
C ALA A 4 -18.26 17.83 15.75
N ASP A 5 -19.23 18.56 16.31
CA ASP A 5 -19.95 18.29 17.57
C ASP A 5 -20.96 17.13 17.46
N ASP A 6 -20.66 16.14 16.62
CA ASP A 6 -21.55 15.03 16.33
C ASP A 6 -21.38 13.86 17.31
N GLU A 7 -22.40 12.99 17.35
CA GLU A 7 -22.38 11.72 18.09
C GLU A 7 -21.11 10.92 17.78
N LEU A 8 -20.27 10.72 18.80
CA LEU A 8 -19.07 9.89 18.72
C LEU A 8 -19.43 8.41 18.68
N ARG A 9 -18.77 7.69 17.78
CA ARG A 9 -18.94 6.24 17.57
C ARG A 9 -17.59 5.55 17.65
N VAL A 10 -17.63 4.28 18.03
CA VAL A 10 -16.46 3.40 18.00
C VAL A 10 -16.36 2.76 16.62
N HIS A 11 -15.26 3.05 15.94
CA HIS A 11 -14.92 2.47 14.65
C HIS A 11 -13.88 1.35 14.82
N HIS A 12 -14.00 0.30 14.03
CA HIS A 12 -13.05 -0.81 13.98
C HIS A 12 -12.13 -0.60 12.78
N LEU A 13 -10.83 -0.37 13.03
CA LEU A 13 -9.86 0.02 12.01
C LEU A 13 -9.69 -1.02 10.90
N ASP A 14 -9.84 -2.30 11.24
CA ASP A 14 -9.79 -3.42 10.31
C ASP A 14 -11.15 -3.74 9.65
N GLY A 15 -12.20 -2.98 9.97
CA GLY A 15 -13.57 -3.22 9.50
C GLY A 15 -14.28 -4.41 10.16
N ARG A 16 -13.63 -5.15 11.08
CA ARG A 16 -14.19 -6.37 11.71
C ARG A 16 -14.72 -6.04 13.10
N ARG A 17 -16.04 -6.15 13.27
CA ARG A 17 -16.73 -5.82 14.53
C ARG A 17 -16.42 -6.80 15.66
N GLU A 18 -15.93 -7.99 15.34
CA GLU A 18 -15.54 -9.01 16.31
C GLU A 18 -14.18 -8.70 16.97
N ASN A 19 -13.32 -7.90 16.30
CA ASN A 19 -12.00 -7.55 16.83
C ASN A 19 -12.09 -6.36 17.80
N THR A 20 -12.29 -6.68 19.08
CA THR A 20 -12.46 -5.70 20.16
C THR A 20 -11.17 -5.31 20.87
N GLU A 21 -10.00 -5.65 20.29
CA GLU A 21 -8.71 -5.21 20.81
C GLU A 21 -8.64 -3.68 20.83
N ALA A 22 -8.17 -3.10 21.94
CA ALA A 22 -8.22 -1.64 22.14
C ALA A 22 -7.48 -0.86 21.04
N GLU A 23 -6.42 -1.46 20.48
CA GLU A 23 -5.63 -0.90 19.37
C GLU A 23 -6.41 -0.86 18.04
N ASN A 24 -7.46 -1.68 17.90
CA ASN A 24 -8.33 -1.71 16.73
C ASN A 24 -9.51 -0.72 16.83
N LEU A 25 -9.70 -0.06 17.98
CA LEU A 25 -10.86 0.79 18.25
C LEU A 25 -10.49 2.27 18.22
N VAL A 26 -11.17 3.05 17.37
CA VAL A 26 -11.00 4.51 17.30
C VAL A 26 -12.33 5.22 17.44
N TRP A 27 -12.36 6.22 18.32
CA TRP A 27 -13.51 7.12 18.45
C TRP A 27 -13.51 8.15 17.32
N MET A 28 -14.60 8.22 16.57
CA MET A 28 -14.78 9.20 15.51
C MET A 28 -16.23 9.67 15.42
N CYS A 29 -16.44 10.86 14.83
CA CYS A 29 -17.79 11.35 14.57
C CYS A 29 -18.50 10.48 13.52
N ARG A 30 -19.83 10.51 13.53
CA ARG A 30 -20.69 9.78 12.58
C ARG A 30 -20.28 9.96 11.12
N ASP A 31 -19.93 11.17 10.69
CA ASP A 31 -19.59 11.45 9.30
C ASP A 31 -18.23 10.82 8.90
N CYS A 32 -17.24 10.86 9.80
CA CYS A 32 -15.98 10.16 9.57
C CYS A 32 -16.17 8.64 9.55
N ASP A 33 -16.99 8.09 10.46
CA ASP A 33 -17.30 6.65 10.51
C ASP A 33 -17.92 6.15 9.21
N GLN A 34 -18.88 6.91 8.65
CA GLN A 34 -19.52 6.58 7.38
C GLN A 34 -18.56 6.64 6.19
N ASN A 35 -17.65 7.62 6.16
CA ASN A 35 -16.76 7.84 5.03
C ASN A 35 -15.59 6.84 4.97
N VAL A 36 -15.08 6.39 6.12
CA VAL A 36 -13.87 5.54 6.19
C VAL A 36 -14.16 4.12 5.66
N ASN A 37 -15.37 3.61 5.84
CA ASN A 37 -15.74 2.24 5.48
C ASN A 37 -16.67 2.13 4.26
N THR A 38 -16.83 3.18 3.46
CA THR A 38 -17.67 3.12 2.25
C THR A 38 -17.20 2.06 1.24
N GLU A 39 -16.00 1.47 1.40
CA GLU A 39 -15.44 0.44 0.52
C GLU A 39 -14.80 -0.76 1.27
N SER A 40 -15.04 -0.94 2.57
CA SER A 40 -14.32 -1.96 3.37
C SER A 40 -15.01 -3.32 3.48
N GLU A 41 -15.86 -3.70 2.52
CA GLU A 41 -16.20 -5.12 2.37
C GLU A 41 -14.98 -5.82 1.79
N GLU A 42 -14.41 -6.76 2.55
CA GLU A 42 -13.22 -7.57 2.25
C GLU A 42 -13.12 -7.97 0.77
N SER A 43 -12.60 -7.05 -0.04
CA SER A 43 -12.52 -7.26 -1.46
C SER A 43 -11.24 -8.07 -1.70
N THR A 44 -11.42 -9.34 -2.04
CA THR A 44 -10.36 -10.18 -2.63
C THR A 44 -9.94 -9.69 -4.02
N THR A 45 -10.54 -8.59 -4.49
CA THR A 45 -10.23 -7.88 -5.71
C THR A 45 -9.10 -6.86 -5.52
N TRP A 46 -8.24 -6.75 -6.52
CA TRP A 46 -7.22 -5.71 -6.59
C TRP A 46 -7.89 -4.34 -6.65
N ASN A 47 -7.84 -3.58 -5.55
CA ASN A 47 -8.35 -2.21 -5.52
C ASN A 47 -7.25 -1.24 -5.96
N ASN A 48 -7.59 -0.38 -6.91
CA ASN A 48 -6.68 0.65 -7.44
C ASN A 48 -7.02 1.99 -6.80
N HIS A 49 -6.14 2.47 -5.91
CA HIS A 49 -6.21 3.84 -5.41
C HIS A 49 -5.30 4.74 -6.25
N ALA A 50 -5.86 5.81 -6.80
CA ALA A 50 -5.09 6.84 -7.49
C ALA A 50 -4.57 7.86 -6.47
N VAL A 51 -3.25 8.02 -6.39
CA VAL A 51 -2.60 9.02 -5.53
C VAL A 51 -1.93 10.06 -6.41
N VAL A 52 -2.19 11.34 -6.13
CA VAL A 52 -1.50 12.44 -6.79
C VAL A 52 -0.15 12.66 -6.11
N LEU A 53 0.93 12.58 -6.88
CA LEU A 53 2.29 12.80 -6.42
C LEU A 53 2.87 14.07 -7.05
N PRO A 54 3.67 14.85 -6.30
CA PRO A 54 4.52 15.88 -6.90
C PRO A 54 5.43 15.29 -7.98
N ASP A 55 5.65 16.04 -9.06
CA ASP A 55 6.45 15.60 -10.22
C ASP A 55 7.83 15.07 -9.84
N GLU A 56 8.49 15.71 -8.88
CA GLU A 56 9.81 15.29 -8.40
C GLU A 56 9.79 13.89 -7.78
N ILE A 57 8.74 13.59 -7.00
CA ILE A 57 8.56 12.29 -6.35
C ILE A 57 8.21 11.24 -7.41
N SER A 58 7.31 11.57 -8.34
CA SER A 58 6.94 10.71 -9.47
C SER A 58 8.17 10.32 -10.30
N ALA A 59 8.99 11.31 -10.69
CA ALA A 59 10.21 11.09 -11.45
C ALA A 59 11.24 10.23 -10.71
N LYS A 60 11.32 10.36 -9.38
CA LYS A 60 12.20 9.51 -8.57
C LYS A 60 11.74 8.05 -8.55
N ILE A 61 10.45 7.82 -8.36
CA ILE A 61 9.85 6.49 -8.41
C ILE A 61 10.07 5.84 -9.77
N ASP A 62 9.93 6.60 -10.86
CA ASP A 62 10.14 6.13 -12.23
C ASP A 62 11.59 5.72 -12.47
N ARG A 63 12.56 6.54 -12.06
CA ARG A 63 13.98 6.22 -12.19
C ARG A 63 14.34 4.92 -11.45
N GLU A 64 13.83 4.75 -10.24
CA GLU A 64 14.07 3.53 -9.45
C GLU A 64 13.42 2.30 -10.08
N PHE A 65 12.21 2.42 -10.64
CA PHE A 65 11.60 1.33 -11.38
C PHE A 65 12.42 0.95 -12.62
N ILE A 66 12.90 1.93 -13.39
CA ILE A 66 13.75 1.68 -14.56
C ILE A 66 15.05 0.97 -14.14
N ARG A 67 15.71 1.44 -13.08
CA ARG A 67 16.90 0.79 -12.51
C ARG A 67 16.59 -0.67 -12.20
N LEU A 68 15.51 -0.94 -11.47
CA LEU A 68 15.15 -2.29 -11.05
C LEU A 68 14.84 -3.20 -12.24
N VAL A 69 14.12 -2.71 -13.26
CA VAL A 69 13.89 -3.44 -14.51
C VAL A 69 15.21 -3.84 -15.18
N CYS A 70 16.18 -2.93 -15.23
CA CYS A 70 17.49 -3.22 -15.81
C CYS A 70 18.25 -4.30 -15.02
N VAL A 71 18.27 -4.21 -13.69
CA VAL A 71 18.99 -5.17 -12.83
C VAL A 71 18.30 -6.53 -12.86
N CYS A 72 16.98 -6.62 -12.68
CA CYS A 72 16.24 -7.88 -12.76
C CYS A 72 16.35 -8.55 -14.13
N ARG A 73 16.32 -7.78 -15.21
CA ARG A 73 16.47 -8.35 -16.56
C ARG A 73 17.87 -8.91 -16.79
N ARG A 74 18.90 -8.23 -16.27
CA ARG A 74 20.30 -8.65 -16.39
C ARG A 74 20.61 -9.87 -15.54
N ASP A 75 20.15 -9.87 -14.29
CA ASP A 75 20.60 -10.83 -13.27
C ASP A 75 19.66 -12.05 -13.15
N LEU A 76 18.36 -11.85 -13.42
CA LEU A 76 17.31 -12.88 -13.26
C LEU A 76 16.57 -13.22 -14.56
N GLY A 77 16.88 -12.53 -15.67
CA GLY A 77 16.29 -12.82 -16.98
C GLY A 77 14.81 -12.45 -17.16
N TRP A 78 14.22 -11.69 -16.23
CA TRP A 78 12.81 -11.29 -16.30
C TRP A 78 12.58 -9.80 -16.06
N ARG A 79 11.40 -9.31 -16.42
CA ARG A 79 11.03 -7.90 -16.32
C ARG A 79 9.89 -7.68 -15.30
N PRO A 80 10.15 -6.94 -14.21
CA PRO A 80 9.11 -6.48 -13.30
C PRO A 80 8.07 -5.61 -13.99
N ASP A 81 6.80 -5.85 -13.63
CA ASP A 81 5.68 -4.97 -13.92
C ASP A 81 5.48 -3.94 -12.79
N LYS A 82 5.16 -2.70 -13.18
CA LYS A 82 5.11 -1.56 -12.26
C LYS A 82 3.95 -1.64 -11.27
N THR A 83 2.77 -2.05 -11.73
CA THR A 83 1.56 -2.07 -10.90
C THR A 83 1.43 -3.35 -10.11
N ARG A 84 1.86 -4.49 -10.68
CA ARG A 84 1.74 -5.79 -10.03
C ARG A 84 2.87 -6.10 -9.05
N HIS A 85 4.08 -5.61 -9.30
CA HIS A 85 5.25 -5.99 -8.48
C HIS A 85 5.86 -4.79 -7.74
N TYR A 86 6.14 -3.71 -8.47
CA TYR A 86 6.91 -2.60 -7.91
C TYR A 86 6.10 -1.75 -6.92
N TYR A 87 4.91 -1.26 -7.30
CA TYR A 87 4.10 -0.43 -6.41
C TYR A 87 3.65 -1.14 -5.12
N PRO A 88 3.19 -2.41 -5.16
CA PRO A 88 2.85 -3.12 -3.93
C PRO A 88 4.05 -3.21 -2.98
N LEU A 89 5.24 -3.51 -3.50
CA LEU A 89 6.44 -3.57 -2.68
C LEU A 89 6.83 -2.18 -2.13
N VAL A 90 6.70 -1.12 -2.93
CA VAL A 90 6.93 0.26 -2.48
C VAL A 90 5.93 0.66 -1.39
N ALA A 91 4.68 0.18 -1.45
CA ALA A 91 3.68 0.44 -0.41
C ALA A 91 4.03 -0.24 0.92
N VAL A 92 4.61 -1.45 0.87
CA VAL A 92 4.99 -2.22 2.06
C VAL A 92 6.34 -1.76 2.64
N ASP A 93 7.38 -1.70 1.81
CA ASP A 93 8.77 -1.50 2.27
C ASP A 93 9.26 -0.05 2.06
N GLY A 94 8.56 0.75 1.26
CA GLY A 94 8.95 2.12 0.94
C GLY A 94 9.99 2.22 -0.19
N VAL A 95 9.87 3.28 -1.01
CA VAL A 95 10.71 3.48 -2.20
C VAL A 95 12.22 3.49 -1.92
N PHE A 96 12.64 3.97 -0.75
CA PHE A 96 14.05 4.01 -0.36
C PHE A 96 14.62 2.64 0.02
N ALA A 97 13.81 1.75 0.59
CA ALA A 97 14.23 0.38 0.85
C ALA A 97 14.37 -0.37 -0.47
N VAL A 98 13.34 -0.29 -1.32
CA VAL A 98 13.32 -0.92 -2.65
C VAL A 98 14.47 -0.40 -3.54
N GLY A 99 14.78 0.90 -3.48
CA GLY A 99 15.90 1.49 -4.22
C GLY A 99 17.28 0.93 -3.84
N ARG A 100 17.42 0.32 -2.67
CA ARG A 100 18.67 -0.32 -2.18
C ARG A 100 18.69 -1.83 -2.38
N MET A 101 17.59 -2.45 -2.83
CA MET A 101 17.52 -3.89 -3.04
C MET A 101 18.30 -4.32 -4.28
N THR A 102 18.94 -5.48 -4.17
CA THR A 102 19.43 -6.24 -5.32
C THR A 102 18.26 -6.90 -6.06
N ALA A 103 18.51 -7.47 -7.24
CA ALA A 103 17.46 -8.17 -7.97
C ALA A 103 16.95 -9.40 -7.20
N GLU A 104 17.85 -10.14 -6.55
CA GLU A 104 17.53 -11.34 -5.78
C GLU A 104 16.68 -10.99 -4.55
N ALA A 105 17.09 -9.97 -3.78
CA ALA A 105 16.32 -9.52 -2.62
C ALA A 105 14.93 -9.00 -3.02
N PHE A 106 14.83 -8.35 -4.18
CA PHE A 106 13.54 -7.93 -4.73
C PHE A 106 12.67 -9.14 -5.08
N GLU A 107 13.21 -10.16 -5.76
CA GLU A 107 12.47 -11.37 -6.11
C GLU A 107 12.00 -12.16 -4.88
N GLU A 108 12.87 -12.32 -3.88
CA GLU A 108 12.53 -12.98 -2.61
C GLU A 108 11.34 -12.30 -1.91
N ARG A 109 11.38 -10.96 -1.79
CA ARG A 109 10.26 -10.19 -1.20
C ARG A 109 8.96 -10.33 -2.00
N LEU A 110 9.02 -10.41 -3.33
CA LEU A 110 7.82 -10.65 -4.13
C LEU A 110 7.21 -12.03 -3.88
N VAL A 111 8.04 -13.06 -3.69
CA VAL A 111 7.57 -14.41 -3.34
C VAL A 111 6.91 -14.42 -1.97
N GLU A 112 7.52 -13.79 -0.97
CA GLU A 112 6.96 -13.66 0.38
C GLU A 112 5.58 -12.97 0.40
N LEU A 113 5.38 -12.00 -0.49
CA LEU A 113 4.12 -11.27 -0.65
C LEU A 113 3.12 -11.96 -1.61
N GLY A 114 3.47 -13.10 -2.22
CA GLY A 114 2.61 -13.79 -3.18
C GLY A 114 2.37 -13.02 -4.49
N LEU A 115 3.30 -12.12 -4.84
CA LEU A 115 3.24 -11.27 -6.04
C LEU A 115 3.98 -11.88 -7.24
N ARG A 116 4.77 -12.93 -6.99
CA ARG A 116 5.60 -13.63 -7.96
C ARG A 116 4.85 -14.73 -8.72
#